data_AF-A0A401LBW9-F1
#
_entry.id   AF-A0A401LBW9-F1
#
_cell.length_a   1.000
_cell.length_b   1.000
_cell.length_c   1.000
_cell.angle_alpha   90.00
_cell.angle_beta   90.00
_cell.angle_gamma   90.00
#
_symmetry.space_group_name_H-M   'P 1'
#
loop_
_entity.id
_entity.type
_entity.pdbx_description
1 polymer ?
#
loop_
_entity_poly.entity_id
_entity_poly.type
_entity_poly.pdbx_seq_one_letter_code
_entity_poly.pdbx_strand_id
1 'polypeptide(L)'
;MKKFHSGFVALIGRPNVGKSTLMNCLIGEKIAITSHKPQTTRNKITSILTKDDFQCVFLDTPGIHKPKSKLGEYMMRSAETTFNEVDLVLMLIEPTTEVQTMDEYVLERIKNVKTPVVLVINKIDTVEREALLEVISVYSKAYPFAEVVPISAMKDRNTGELLEVIRKYLPEGPQYFPADMVTDQPERQIASEIIREKALYLLQDEVPHGIAVEIMSMKKRPDKDIVDVQATIYCERDSHKGIIIGKQGAMLKRIGSTARYDMQRLLGSPIYLQLWVKVKKDWRDSDFLLKNFGYDKKNI
;
A
#
# COMPACT_ATOMS: atom_id res chain seq x y z
N MET A 1 -28.29 -23.17 3.42
CA MET A 1 -27.73 -21.82 3.19
C MET A 1 -26.39 -21.98 2.52
N LYS A 2 -26.05 -21.19 1.50
CA LYS A 2 -24.66 -21.17 0.98
C LYS A 2 -23.75 -20.73 2.13
N LYS A 3 -22.65 -21.46 2.36
CA LYS A 3 -21.64 -21.07 3.36
C LYS A 3 -20.94 -19.81 2.88
N PHE A 4 -20.94 -18.77 3.69
CA PHE A 4 -20.22 -17.53 3.42
C PHE A 4 -18.89 -17.55 4.17
N HIS A 5 -17.80 -17.22 3.48
CA HIS A 5 -16.47 -17.20 4.09
C HIS A 5 -16.00 -15.77 4.27
N SER A 6 -15.35 -15.46 5.38
CA SER A 6 -14.91 -14.10 5.66
C SER A 6 -13.67 -14.12 6.49
N GLY A 7 -12.69 -13.27 6.16
CA GLY A 7 -11.49 -13.18 6.97
C GLY A 7 -10.55 -12.08 6.53
N PHE A 8 -9.46 -11.97 7.28
CA PHE A 8 -8.42 -10.97 7.10
C PHE A 8 -7.22 -11.60 6.41
N VAL A 9 -6.67 -10.91 5.42
CA VAL A 9 -5.55 -11.38 4.60
C VAL A 9 -4.44 -10.35 4.60
N ALA A 10 -3.27 -10.71 5.09
CA ALA A 10 -2.14 -9.80 5.07
C ALA A 10 -1.38 -9.89 3.75
N LEU A 11 -1.00 -8.73 3.21
CA LEU A 11 -0.17 -8.64 2.02
C LEU A 11 1.24 -8.18 2.37
N ILE A 12 2.23 -9.03 2.09
CA ILE A 12 3.60 -8.88 2.59
C ILE A 12 4.62 -9.04 1.47
N GLY A 13 5.85 -8.59 1.75
CA GLY A 13 6.98 -8.70 0.82
C GLY A 13 7.80 -7.42 0.79
N ARG A 14 8.99 -7.49 0.19
CA ARG A 14 9.89 -6.34 0.08
C ARG A 14 9.25 -5.18 -0.71
N PRO A 15 9.80 -3.94 -0.64
CA PRO A 15 9.31 -2.85 -1.46
C PRO A 15 9.32 -3.18 -2.97
N ASN A 16 8.41 -2.58 -3.73
CA ASN A 16 8.31 -2.63 -5.20
C ASN A 16 7.91 -3.96 -5.88
N VAL A 17 7.67 -5.04 -5.13
CA VAL A 17 7.16 -6.34 -5.66
C VAL A 17 5.76 -6.28 -6.26
N GLY A 18 5.05 -5.15 -6.11
CA GLY A 18 3.73 -4.94 -6.72
C GLY A 18 2.54 -5.22 -5.80
N LYS A 19 2.71 -5.14 -4.47
CA LYS A 19 1.62 -5.28 -3.48
C LYS A 19 0.40 -4.41 -3.80
N SER A 20 0.59 -3.10 -3.86
CA SER A 20 -0.50 -2.16 -4.14
C SER A 20 -1.06 -2.30 -5.56
N THR A 21 -0.25 -2.77 -6.52
CA THR A 21 -0.72 -3.11 -7.89
C THR A 21 -1.67 -4.30 -7.84
N LEU A 22 -1.32 -5.37 -7.10
CA LEU A 22 -2.20 -6.51 -6.89
C LEU A 22 -3.49 -6.08 -6.21
N MET A 23 -3.40 -5.27 -5.16
CA MET A 23 -4.57 -4.78 -4.46
C MET A 23 -5.55 -4.04 -5.38
N ASN A 24 -5.05 -3.07 -6.14
CA ASN A 24 -5.89 -2.34 -7.08
C ASN A 24 -6.47 -3.25 -8.18
N CYS A 25 -5.72 -4.28 -8.60
CA CYS A 25 -6.19 -5.27 -9.57
C CYS A 25 -7.33 -6.13 -9.02
N LEU A 26 -7.20 -6.66 -7.79
CA LEU A 26 -8.21 -7.52 -7.18
C LEU A 26 -9.49 -6.76 -6.83
N ILE A 27 -9.37 -5.51 -6.38
CA ILE A 27 -10.52 -4.67 -6.05
C ILE A 27 -11.18 -4.11 -7.32
N GLY A 28 -10.42 -3.86 -8.38
CA GLY A 28 -10.89 -3.21 -9.61
C GLY A 28 -10.91 -1.68 -9.53
N GLU A 29 -10.51 -1.11 -8.39
CA GLU A 29 -10.42 0.34 -8.15
C GLU A 29 -9.05 0.73 -7.61
N LYS A 30 -8.66 2.00 -7.82
CA LYS A 30 -7.37 2.52 -7.34
C LYS A 30 -7.49 3.02 -5.90
N ILE A 31 -7.32 2.11 -4.94
CA ILE A 31 -7.43 2.39 -3.51
C ILE A 31 -6.07 2.57 -2.86
N ALA A 32 -5.10 1.72 -3.20
CA ALA A 32 -3.75 1.81 -2.68
C ALA A 32 -2.85 2.63 -3.62
N ILE A 33 -2.03 3.52 -3.07
CA ILE A 33 -1.10 4.29 -3.87
C ILE A 33 0.03 3.42 -4.42
N THR A 34 0.52 3.78 -5.61
CA THR A 34 1.55 3.01 -6.31
C THR A 34 2.71 3.91 -6.73
N SER A 35 3.93 3.41 -6.57
CA SER A 35 5.14 4.08 -7.06
C SER A 35 6.27 3.05 -7.19
N HIS A 36 7.21 3.32 -8.11
CA HIS A 36 8.43 2.53 -8.27
C HIS A 36 9.45 2.77 -7.15
N LYS A 37 9.16 3.71 -6.23
CA LYS A 37 10.04 4.05 -5.12
C LYS A 37 9.76 3.19 -3.89
N PRO A 38 10.81 2.78 -3.15
CA PRO A 38 10.61 2.09 -1.90
C PRO A 38 9.86 2.96 -0.88
N GLN A 39 9.28 2.34 0.15
CA GLN A 39 8.50 3.01 1.20
C GLN A 39 7.27 3.77 0.67
N THR A 40 6.65 3.23 -0.38
CA THR A 40 5.40 3.77 -0.92
C THR A 40 4.25 3.61 0.08
N THR A 41 3.94 2.43 0.60
CA THR A 41 2.93 2.26 1.68
C THR A 41 3.55 2.51 3.06
N ARG A 42 2.93 3.38 3.89
CA ARG A 42 3.41 3.73 5.25
C ARG A 42 2.44 3.42 6.38
N ASN A 43 1.14 3.31 6.07
CA ASN A 43 0.09 2.92 7.00
C ASN A 43 -0.46 1.55 6.60
N LYS A 44 -1.06 0.84 7.55
CA LYS A 44 -1.93 -0.29 7.25
C LYS A 44 -3.13 0.23 6.45
N ILE A 45 -3.36 -0.31 5.26
CA ILE A 45 -4.50 0.03 4.41
C ILE A 45 -5.45 -1.16 4.39
N THR A 46 -6.67 -0.95 4.85
CA THR A 46 -7.74 -1.93 4.70
C THR A 46 -8.38 -1.77 3.33
N SER A 47 -8.36 -2.83 2.53
CA SER A 47 -9.15 -2.91 1.30
C SER A 47 -10.06 -4.11 1.37
N ILE A 48 -11.30 -3.94 0.92
CA ILE A 48 -12.37 -4.91 1.14
C ILE A 48 -12.83 -5.41 -0.22
N LEU A 49 -12.71 -6.72 -0.43
CA LEU A 49 -13.27 -7.40 -1.58
C LEU A 49 -14.47 -8.22 -1.13
N THR A 50 -15.67 -7.86 -1.60
CA THR A 50 -16.88 -8.64 -1.37
C THR A 50 -17.30 -9.34 -2.65
N LYS A 51 -17.53 -10.65 -2.57
CA LYS A 51 -18.15 -11.51 -3.59
C LYS A 51 -19.39 -12.18 -3.00
N ASP A 52 -20.15 -12.88 -3.84
CA ASP A 52 -21.42 -13.50 -3.43
C ASP A 52 -21.27 -14.53 -2.31
N ASP A 53 -20.12 -15.20 -2.22
CA ASP A 53 -19.86 -16.30 -1.30
C ASP A 53 -18.68 -16.07 -0.34
N PHE A 54 -17.97 -14.95 -0.45
CA PHE A 54 -16.96 -14.57 0.53
C PHE A 54 -16.68 -13.05 0.62
N GLN A 55 -16.12 -12.62 1.75
CA GLN A 55 -15.53 -11.30 1.94
C GLN A 55 -14.08 -11.41 2.41
N CYS A 56 -13.17 -10.83 1.64
CA CYS A 56 -11.75 -10.77 1.99
C CYS A 56 -11.37 -9.35 2.39
N VAL A 57 -10.87 -9.19 3.62
CA VAL A 57 -10.36 -7.93 4.14
C VAL A 57 -8.84 -7.93 4.04
N PHE A 58 -8.31 -7.29 3.01
CA PHE A 58 -6.88 -7.17 2.82
C PHE A 58 -6.30 -6.10 3.72
N LEU A 59 -5.24 -6.48 4.44
CA LEU A 59 -4.41 -5.57 5.23
C LEU A 59 -3.10 -5.36 4.46
N ASP A 60 -3.04 -4.30 3.64
CA ASP A 60 -1.81 -3.91 2.95
C ASP A 60 -0.87 -3.28 3.97
N THR A 61 0.30 -3.90 4.13
CA THR A 61 1.29 -3.49 5.11
C THR A 61 2.45 -2.76 4.44
N PRO A 62 3.10 -1.82 5.15
CA PRO A 62 4.37 -1.26 4.71
C PRO A 62 5.37 -2.35 4.33
N GLY A 63 6.15 -2.13 3.27
CA GLY A 63 7.19 -3.08 2.87
C GLY A 63 8.20 -3.33 3.98
N ILE A 64 8.45 -4.61 4.29
CA ILE A 64 9.33 -5.01 5.39
C ILE A 64 10.79 -4.77 4.99
N HIS A 65 11.52 -4.01 5.82
CA HIS A 65 12.94 -3.72 5.64
C HIS A 65 13.56 -3.27 6.97
N LYS A 66 14.89 -3.36 7.11
CA LYS A 66 15.58 -2.91 8.32
C LYS A 66 15.36 -1.40 8.55
N PRO A 67 14.83 -0.97 9.72
CA PRO A 67 14.48 0.41 9.97
C PRO A 67 15.74 1.27 10.13
N LYS A 68 15.63 2.54 9.73
CA LYS A 68 16.68 3.56 9.87
C LYS A 68 16.19 4.85 10.55
N SER A 69 14.94 4.88 10.99
CA SER A 69 14.24 6.00 11.65
C SER A 69 13.05 5.48 12.43
N LYS A 70 12.45 6.29 13.31
CA LYS A 70 11.22 5.91 14.04
C LYS A 70 10.03 5.64 13.13
N LEU A 71 9.92 6.33 11.99
CA LEU A 71 8.93 5.99 10.95
C LEU A 71 9.13 4.56 10.43
N GLY A 72 10.40 4.19 10.17
CA GLY A 72 10.73 2.83 9.74
C GLY A 72 10.40 1.78 10.80
N GLU A 73 10.63 2.09 12.08
CA GLU A 73 10.26 1.22 13.20
C GLU A 73 8.73 1.05 13.31
N TYR A 74 7.97 2.13 13.15
CA TYR A 74 6.51 2.09 13.09
C TYR A 74 6.02 1.19 11.95
N MET A 75 6.57 1.38 10.74
CA MET A 75 6.23 0.59 9.56
C MET A 75 6.53 -0.90 9.78
N MET A 76 7.67 -1.22 10.40
CA MET A 76 8.05 -2.59 10.75
C MET A 76 7.08 -3.21 11.75
N ARG A 77 6.80 -2.53 12.87
CA ARG A 77 5.88 -3.04 13.90
C ARG A 77 4.48 -3.26 13.35
N SER A 78 3.99 -2.34 12.52
CA SER A 78 2.69 -2.48 11.84
C SER A 78 2.60 -3.74 10.99
N ALA A 79 3.67 -4.08 10.27
CA ALA A 79 3.74 -5.31 9.51
C ALA A 79 3.76 -6.55 10.43
N GLU A 80 4.61 -6.56 11.47
CA GLU A 80 4.73 -7.68 12.40
C GLU A 80 3.44 -7.99 13.18
N THR A 81 2.69 -6.98 13.64
CA THR A 81 1.41 -7.21 14.34
C THR A 81 0.36 -7.75 13.38
N THR A 82 0.32 -7.24 12.14
CA THR A 82 -0.66 -7.66 11.14
C THR A 82 -0.61 -9.17 10.86
N PHE A 83 0.56 -9.79 10.72
CA PHE A 83 0.63 -11.21 10.30
C PHE A 83 0.26 -12.20 11.40
N ASN A 84 0.19 -11.74 12.65
CA ASN A 84 -0.26 -12.56 13.79
C ASN A 84 -1.79 -12.52 13.98
N GLU A 85 -2.49 -11.60 13.31
CA GLU A 85 -3.93 -11.36 13.50
C GLU A 85 -4.79 -11.75 12.29
N VAL A 86 -4.17 -12.26 11.21
CA VAL A 86 -4.85 -12.63 9.96
C VAL A 86 -5.07 -14.12 9.81
N ASP A 87 -6.06 -14.48 8.99
CA ASP A 87 -6.41 -15.85 8.62
C ASP A 87 -5.49 -16.40 7.52
N LEU A 88 -4.91 -15.52 6.70
CA LEU A 88 -4.00 -15.87 5.61
C LEU A 88 -2.92 -14.80 5.40
N VAL A 89 -1.70 -15.22 5.10
CA VAL A 89 -0.61 -14.33 4.68
C VAL A 89 -0.27 -14.58 3.22
N LEU A 90 -0.25 -13.52 2.41
CA LEU A 90 0.22 -13.52 1.03
C LEU A 90 1.61 -12.90 0.97
N MET A 91 2.63 -13.72 0.70
CA MET A 91 4.00 -13.26 0.49
C MET A 91 4.23 -13.01 -1.00
N LEU A 92 4.36 -11.74 -1.38
CA LEU A 92 4.66 -11.36 -2.76
C LEU A 92 6.15 -11.22 -3.00
N ILE A 93 6.61 -11.84 -4.08
CA ILE A 93 7.97 -11.71 -4.60
C ILE A 93 7.97 -11.33 -6.08
N GLU A 94 9.15 -11.03 -6.59
CA GLU A 94 9.43 -10.97 -8.04
C GLU A 94 10.14 -12.27 -8.46
N PRO A 95 10.09 -12.64 -9.75
CA PRO A 95 10.66 -13.90 -10.21
C PRO A 95 12.18 -13.78 -10.31
N THR A 96 12.89 -14.25 -9.28
CA THR A 96 14.35 -14.35 -9.23
C THR A 96 14.79 -15.79 -8.97
N THR A 97 15.82 -16.26 -9.66
CA THR A 97 16.36 -17.63 -9.53
C THR A 97 17.20 -17.84 -8.26
N GLU A 98 17.19 -16.87 -7.35
CA GLU A 98 17.77 -16.93 -6.02
C GLU A 98 16.83 -16.23 -5.03
N VAL A 99 16.89 -16.64 -3.76
CA VAL A 99 16.17 -15.93 -2.69
C VAL A 99 16.91 -14.62 -2.42
N GLN A 100 16.22 -13.49 -2.59
CA GLN A 100 16.83 -12.19 -2.36
C GLN A 100 17.03 -11.96 -0.86
N THR A 101 18.09 -11.25 -0.46
CA THR A 101 18.38 -10.95 0.96
C THR A 101 17.21 -10.27 1.69
N MET A 102 16.46 -9.41 1.00
CA MET A 102 15.27 -8.77 1.59
C MET A 102 14.09 -9.74 1.71
N ASP A 103 13.99 -10.74 0.85
CA ASP A 103 12.96 -11.77 0.93
C ASP A 103 13.31 -12.79 2.03
N GLU A 104 14.58 -13.14 2.21
CA GLU A 104 15.07 -13.89 3.40
C GLU A 104 14.69 -13.18 4.71
N TYR A 105 14.84 -11.85 4.75
CA TYR A 105 14.45 -11.05 5.90
C TYR A 105 12.95 -11.15 6.22
N VAL A 106 12.10 -11.22 5.19
CA VAL A 106 10.66 -11.43 5.35
C VAL A 106 10.38 -12.85 5.85
N LEU A 107 11.04 -13.85 5.26
CA LEU A 107 10.89 -15.27 5.62
C LEU A 107 11.21 -15.53 7.09
N GLU A 108 12.31 -14.98 7.60
CA GLU A 108 12.70 -15.13 9.01
C GLU A 108 11.67 -14.53 9.97
N ARG A 109 10.92 -13.49 9.56
CA ARG A 109 9.86 -12.88 10.38
C ARG A 109 8.57 -13.69 10.41
N ILE A 110 8.26 -14.41 9.34
CA ILE A 110 7.05 -15.24 9.25
C ILE A 110 7.29 -16.71 9.63
N LYS A 111 8.54 -17.07 9.94
CA LYS A 111 8.96 -18.43 10.29
C LYS A 111 8.19 -19.07 11.46
N ASN A 112 7.77 -18.25 12.41
CA ASN A 112 7.05 -18.69 13.61
C ASN A 112 5.56 -18.35 13.59
N VAL A 113 5.05 -17.80 12.49
CA VAL A 113 3.63 -17.50 12.34
C VAL A 113 2.88 -18.81 12.11
N LYS A 114 1.76 -19.00 12.82
CA LYS A 114 0.90 -20.21 12.68
C LYS A 114 -0.07 -20.10 11.50
N THR A 115 -0.33 -18.89 11.04
CA THR A 115 -1.19 -18.58 9.91
C THR A 115 -0.59 -19.17 8.62
N PRO A 116 -1.41 -19.80 7.76
CA PRO A 116 -0.94 -20.28 6.46
C PRO A 116 -0.35 -19.14 5.63
N VAL A 117 0.75 -19.42 4.94
CA VAL A 117 1.43 -18.48 4.04
C VAL A 117 1.35 -18.99 2.61
N VAL A 118 0.82 -18.19 1.71
CA VAL A 118 0.80 -18.44 0.27
C VAL A 118 1.87 -17.59 -0.41
N LEU A 119 2.73 -18.22 -1.20
CA LEU A 119 3.70 -17.52 -2.04
C LEU A 119 3.02 -17.01 -3.29
N VAL A 120 3.10 -15.71 -3.55
CA VAL A 120 2.58 -15.09 -4.76
C VAL A 120 3.76 -14.57 -5.58
N ILE A 121 4.04 -15.22 -6.71
CA ILE A 121 5.13 -14.81 -7.60
C ILE A 121 4.55 -13.82 -8.60
N ASN A 122 4.73 -12.53 -8.36
CA ASN A 122 4.18 -11.49 -9.22
C ASN A 122 5.09 -11.22 -10.42
N LYS A 123 4.62 -10.46 -11.42
CA LYS A 123 5.38 -10.05 -12.62
C LYS A 123 5.86 -11.24 -13.47
N ILE A 124 5.10 -12.33 -13.53
CA ILE A 124 5.46 -13.47 -14.39
C ILE A 124 5.56 -13.12 -15.88
N ASP A 125 5.01 -11.97 -16.29
CA ASP A 125 5.15 -11.45 -17.65
C ASP A 125 6.56 -10.96 -17.99
N THR A 126 7.49 -10.92 -17.02
CA THR A 126 8.88 -10.52 -17.23
C THR A 126 9.86 -11.69 -17.37
N VAL A 127 9.39 -12.94 -17.28
CA VAL A 127 10.23 -14.14 -17.33
C VAL A 127 9.61 -15.24 -18.17
N GLU A 128 10.44 -16.12 -18.70
CA GLU A 128 10.01 -17.33 -19.40
C GLU A 128 9.54 -18.42 -18.42
N ARG A 129 8.79 -19.40 -18.94
CA ARG A 129 8.16 -20.45 -18.13
C ARG A 129 9.18 -21.33 -17.40
N GLU A 130 10.31 -21.63 -18.03
CA GLU A 130 11.36 -22.48 -17.48
C GLU A 130 12.00 -21.81 -16.25
N ALA A 131 12.26 -20.51 -16.32
CA ALA A 131 12.79 -19.72 -15.21
C ALA A 131 11.80 -19.68 -14.03
N LEU A 132 10.50 -19.64 -14.31
CA LEU A 132 9.48 -19.64 -13.25
C LEU A 132 9.48 -20.95 -12.43
N LEU A 133 9.72 -22.10 -13.05
CA LEU A 133 9.83 -23.38 -12.34
C LEU A 133 11.03 -23.39 -11.39
N GLU A 134 12.14 -22.78 -11.79
CA GLU A 134 13.32 -22.62 -10.94
C GLU A 134 13.03 -21.71 -9.75
N VAL A 135 12.36 -20.57 -9.97
CA VAL A 135 11.93 -19.66 -8.89
C VAL A 135 11.06 -20.40 -7.86
N ILE A 136 10.06 -21.16 -8.32
CA ILE A 136 9.18 -21.94 -7.44
C ILE A 136 9.99 -22.93 -6.60
N SER A 137 10.91 -23.67 -7.23
CA SER A 137 11.77 -24.64 -6.55
C SER A 137 12.66 -23.97 -5.48
N VAL A 138 13.28 -22.83 -5.80
CA VAL A 138 14.16 -22.08 -4.89
C VAL A 138 13.40 -21.60 -3.65
N TYR A 139 12.26 -20.95 -3.83
CA TYR A 139 11.49 -20.41 -2.71
C TYR A 139 10.79 -21.52 -1.90
N SER A 140 10.31 -22.59 -2.54
CA SER A 140 9.69 -23.72 -1.83
C SER A 140 10.69 -24.49 -0.95
N LYS A 141 11.99 -24.45 -1.27
CA LYS A 141 13.06 -24.98 -0.40
C LYS A 141 13.36 -24.05 0.77
N ALA A 142 13.17 -22.75 0.60
CA ALA A 142 13.45 -21.75 1.63
C ALA A 142 12.36 -21.67 2.70
N TYR A 143 11.10 -21.99 2.35
CA TYR A 143 9.97 -21.93 3.27
C TYR A 143 8.84 -22.89 2.87
N PRO A 144 8.17 -23.56 3.84
CA PRO A 144 7.07 -24.46 3.58
C PRO A 144 5.76 -23.69 3.32
N PHE A 145 5.62 -23.10 2.14
CA PHE A 145 4.40 -22.40 1.74
C PHE A 145 3.21 -23.36 1.64
N ALA A 146 2.03 -22.89 2.05
CA ALA A 146 0.79 -23.64 1.94
C ALA A 146 0.39 -23.83 0.47
N GLU A 147 0.53 -22.78 -0.35
CA GLU A 147 0.37 -22.82 -1.81
C GLU A 147 1.32 -21.83 -2.50
N VAL A 148 1.53 -22.01 -3.81
CA VAL A 148 2.34 -21.13 -4.66
C VAL A 148 1.52 -20.71 -5.87
N VAL A 149 1.29 -19.40 -6.03
CA VAL A 149 0.44 -18.84 -7.09
C VAL A 149 1.23 -17.81 -7.92
N PRO A 150 1.68 -18.17 -9.13
CA PRO A 150 2.30 -17.22 -10.05
C PRO A 150 1.25 -16.32 -10.71
N ILE A 151 1.46 -15.01 -10.71
CA ILE A 151 0.52 -14.02 -11.26
C ILE A 151 1.22 -12.90 -12.03
N SER A 152 0.44 -12.18 -12.84
CA SER A 152 0.80 -10.81 -13.24
C SER A 152 -0.31 -9.86 -12.84
N ALA A 153 -0.11 -9.13 -11.74
CA ALA A 153 -1.06 -8.11 -11.29
C ALA A 153 -1.26 -6.99 -12.32
N MET A 154 -0.21 -6.64 -13.08
CA MET A 154 -0.30 -5.57 -14.08
C MET A 154 -1.09 -6.00 -15.32
N LYS A 155 -1.08 -7.29 -15.66
CA LYS A 155 -1.75 -7.86 -16.83
C LYS A 155 -3.03 -8.62 -16.48
N ASP A 156 -3.45 -8.58 -15.22
CA ASP A 156 -4.57 -9.34 -14.68
C ASP A 156 -4.53 -10.83 -15.07
N ARG A 157 -3.34 -11.45 -14.95
CA ARG A 157 -3.13 -12.86 -15.27
C ARG A 157 -3.10 -13.69 -14.00
N ASN A 158 -3.94 -14.73 -13.96
CA ASN A 158 -4.03 -15.71 -12.87
C ASN A 158 -4.43 -15.14 -11.50
N THR A 159 -4.98 -13.92 -11.47
CA THR A 159 -5.51 -13.25 -10.28
C THR A 159 -6.80 -13.88 -9.77
N GLY A 160 -7.63 -14.43 -10.66
CA GLY A 160 -8.82 -15.21 -10.29
C GLY A 160 -8.48 -16.50 -9.53
N GLU A 161 -7.43 -17.21 -9.96
CA GLU A 161 -6.93 -18.39 -9.23
C GLU A 161 -6.44 -18.00 -7.84
N LEU A 162 -5.72 -16.88 -7.72
CA LEU A 162 -5.32 -16.36 -6.42
C LEU A 162 -6.53 -16.08 -5.51
N LEU A 163 -7.65 -15.58 -6.05
CA LEU A 163 -8.88 -15.38 -5.27
C LEU A 163 -9.49 -16.69 -4.78
N GLU A 164 -9.50 -17.75 -5.60
CA GLU A 164 -9.96 -19.07 -5.18
C GLU A 164 -9.07 -19.66 -4.08
N VAL A 165 -7.75 -19.52 -4.21
CA VAL A 165 -6.80 -19.91 -3.16
C VAL A 165 -7.07 -19.12 -1.88
N ILE A 166 -7.24 -17.80 -1.95
CA ILE A 166 -7.58 -16.98 -0.78
C ILE A 166 -8.86 -17.50 -0.12
N ARG A 167 -9.94 -17.66 -0.91
CA ARG A 167 -11.25 -18.12 -0.43
C ARG A 167 -11.18 -19.45 0.32
N LYS A 168 -10.34 -20.39 -0.13
CA LYS A 168 -10.12 -21.69 0.51
C LYS A 168 -9.60 -21.59 1.96
N TYR A 169 -8.81 -20.55 2.27
CA TYR A 169 -8.24 -20.35 3.60
C TYR A 169 -9.07 -19.43 4.50
N LEU A 170 -10.10 -18.76 3.97
CA LEU A 170 -10.98 -17.93 4.79
C LEU A 170 -11.91 -18.84 5.62
N PRO A 171 -12.11 -18.56 6.92
CA PRO A 171 -13.06 -19.30 7.74
C PRO A 171 -14.50 -18.98 7.33
N GLU A 172 -15.43 -19.88 7.67
CA GLU A 172 -16.86 -19.58 7.62
C GLU A 172 -17.17 -18.46 8.63
N GLY A 173 -17.84 -17.40 8.19
CA GLY A 173 -18.05 -16.23 9.04
C GLY A 173 -19.01 -15.19 8.44
N PRO A 174 -19.31 -14.12 9.19
CA PRO A 174 -20.20 -13.07 8.74
C PRO A 174 -19.49 -12.09 7.80
N GLN A 175 -20.26 -11.36 7.02
CA GLN A 175 -19.75 -10.19 6.34
C GLN A 175 -19.37 -9.09 7.38
N TYR A 176 -18.11 -8.66 7.41
CA TYR A 176 -17.59 -7.66 8.35
C TYR A 176 -17.93 -6.22 7.96
N PHE A 177 -17.98 -5.94 6.65
CA PHE A 177 -18.21 -4.62 6.07
C PHE A 177 -19.36 -4.63 5.06
N PRO A 178 -20.07 -3.51 4.81
CA PRO A 178 -21.05 -3.41 3.73
C PRO A 178 -20.51 -3.88 2.37
N ALA A 179 -21.38 -4.45 1.51
CA ALA A 179 -20.95 -5.13 0.29
C ALA A 179 -20.37 -4.19 -0.78
N ASP A 180 -20.81 -2.92 -0.74
CA ASP A 180 -20.37 -1.83 -1.60
C ASP A 180 -19.11 -1.10 -1.08
N MET A 181 -18.68 -1.44 0.14
CA MET A 181 -17.52 -0.81 0.76
C MET A 181 -16.23 -1.47 0.27
N VAL A 182 -15.35 -0.69 -0.33
CA VAL A 182 -14.06 -1.15 -0.86
C VAL A 182 -12.86 -0.75 0.01
N THR A 183 -13.03 0.24 0.90
CA THR A 183 -12.02 0.66 1.89
C THR A 183 -12.68 1.35 3.08
N ASP A 184 -12.05 1.29 4.25
CA ASP A 184 -12.44 2.00 5.48
C ASP A 184 -11.76 3.36 5.65
N GLN A 185 -10.93 3.75 4.68
CA GLN A 185 -10.16 4.97 4.79
C GLN A 185 -11.04 6.22 4.61
N PRO A 186 -10.91 7.22 5.50
CA PRO A 186 -11.53 8.52 5.29
C PRO A 186 -11.02 9.18 3.99
N GLU A 187 -11.91 9.87 3.26
CA GLU A 187 -11.54 10.55 1.99
C GLU A 187 -10.34 11.50 2.13
N ARG A 188 -10.22 12.19 3.28
CA ARG A 188 -9.06 13.04 3.59
C ARG A 188 -7.73 12.27 3.56
N GLN A 189 -7.73 11.01 3.99
CA GLN A 189 -6.54 10.18 4.00
C GLN A 189 -6.20 9.74 2.57
N ILE A 190 -7.21 9.34 1.80
CA ILE A 190 -7.08 9.04 0.38
C ILE A 190 -6.50 10.25 -0.38
N ALA A 191 -7.02 11.46 -0.15
CA ALA A 191 -6.51 12.68 -0.77
C ALA A 191 -5.04 12.96 -0.39
N SER A 192 -4.68 12.79 0.89
CA SER A 192 -3.30 12.93 1.35
C SER A 192 -2.36 11.97 0.61
N GLU A 193 -2.77 10.72 0.49
CA GLU A 193 -2.02 9.65 -0.16
C GLU A 193 -1.88 9.90 -1.66
N ILE A 194 -2.93 10.38 -2.36
CA ILE A 194 -2.85 10.75 -3.78
C ILE A 194 -1.80 11.85 -4.00
N ILE A 195 -1.78 12.91 -3.17
CA ILE A 195 -0.76 13.97 -3.28
C ILE A 195 0.64 13.38 -3.07
N ARG A 196 0.78 12.52 -2.05
CA ARG A 196 2.04 11.86 -1.74
C ARG A 196 2.51 10.95 -2.87
N GLU A 197 1.61 10.21 -3.52
CA GLU A 197 1.91 9.40 -4.70
C GLU A 197 2.52 10.26 -5.82
N LYS A 198 1.91 11.41 -6.13
CA LYS A 198 2.42 12.31 -7.18
C LYS A 198 3.76 12.91 -6.79
N ALA A 199 3.94 13.28 -5.53
CA ALA A 199 5.25 13.73 -5.02
C ALA A 199 6.31 12.63 -5.13
N LEU A 200 5.98 11.39 -4.75
CA LEU A 200 6.87 10.23 -4.90
C LEU A 200 7.29 10.04 -6.36
N TYR A 201 6.34 10.11 -7.29
CA TYR A 201 6.60 9.88 -8.71
C TYR A 201 7.42 11.01 -9.37
N LEU A 202 7.10 12.27 -9.06
CA LEU A 202 7.64 13.44 -9.76
C LEU A 202 8.98 13.94 -9.20
N LEU A 203 9.23 13.74 -7.91
CA LEU A 203 10.49 14.15 -7.27
C LEU A 203 11.58 13.11 -7.54
N GLN A 204 12.82 13.37 -7.17
CA GLN A 204 13.96 12.45 -7.36
C GLN A 204 14.80 12.35 -6.09
N ASP A 205 15.78 11.45 -6.10
CA ASP A 205 16.74 11.25 -5.02
C ASP A 205 16.06 10.98 -3.67
N GLU A 206 16.59 11.52 -2.58
CA GLU A 206 16.07 11.29 -1.23
C GLU A 206 14.83 12.12 -0.88
N VAL A 207 14.55 13.18 -1.66
CA VAL A 207 13.50 14.18 -1.37
C VAL A 207 12.13 13.54 -1.11
N PRO A 208 11.60 12.63 -1.96
CA PRO A 208 10.26 12.09 -1.74
C PRO A 208 10.13 11.22 -0.49
N HIS A 209 11.22 10.64 0.02
CA HIS A 209 11.20 9.83 1.24
C HIS A 209 11.10 10.69 2.51
N GLY A 210 11.48 11.98 2.43
CA GLY A 210 11.37 12.95 3.52
C GLY A 210 10.03 13.68 3.60
N ILE A 211 9.03 13.27 2.83
CA ILE A 211 7.75 14.00 2.71
C ILE A 211 6.64 13.39 3.57
N ALA A 212 5.84 14.25 4.20
CA ALA A 212 4.52 13.92 4.75
C ALA A 212 3.46 14.88 4.15
N VAL A 213 2.22 14.43 4.05
CA VAL A 213 1.11 15.27 3.56
C VAL A 213 0.03 15.32 4.65
N GLU A 214 -0.46 16.51 4.94
CA GLU A 214 -1.55 16.76 5.88
C GLU A 214 -2.67 17.51 5.16
N ILE A 215 -3.91 17.01 5.26
CA ILE A 215 -5.11 17.72 4.81
C ILE A 215 -5.58 18.65 5.92
N MET A 216 -5.44 19.96 5.70
CA MET A 216 -5.87 21.00 6.65
C MET A 216 -7.38 21.19 6.63
N SER A 217 -8.01 21.09 5.45
CA SER A 217 -9.44 21.24 5.26
C SER A 217 -9.88 20.51 3.99
N MET A 218 -11.06 19.89 4.05
CA MET A 218 -11.75 19.29 2.91
C MET A 218 -13.25 19.56 3.08
N LYS A 219 -13.80 20.49 2.28
CA LYS A 219 -15.18 20.96 2.44
C LYS A 219 -15.83 21.19 1.09
N LYS A 220 -17.07 20.71 0.93
CA LYS A 220 -17.89 21.05 -0.23
C LYS A 220 -18.31 22.53 -0.14
N ARG A 221 -18.24 23.25 -1.25
CA ARG A 221 -18.73 24.63 -1.31
C ARG A 221 -20.26 24.65 -1.18
N PRO A 222 -20.85 25.60 -0.42
CA PRO A 222 -22.30 25.69 -0.28
C PRO A 222 -23.04 25.86 -1.62
N ASP A 223 -22.48 26.67 -2.52
CA ASP A 223 -23.17 27.11 -3.74
C ASP A 223 -22.70 26.40 -5.02
N LYS A 224 -21.77 25.45 -4.91
CA LYS A 224 -21.16 24.79 -6.07
C LYS A 224 -20.87 23.33 -5.77
N ASP A 225 -21.01 22.50 -6.79
CA ASP A 225 -20.55 21.11 -6.74
C ASP A 225 -19.03 21.02 -6.89
N ILE A 226 -18.31 21.62 -5.95
CA ILE A 226 -16.84 21.66 -5.88
C ILE A 226 -16.42 21.42 -4.43
N VAL A 227 -15.43 20.56 -4.23
CA VAL A 227 -14.79 20.35 -2.93
C VAL A 227 -13.48 21.13 -2.87
N ASP A 228 -13.38 22.01 -1.87
CA ASP A 228 -12.14 22.73 -1.55
C ASP A 228 -11.26 21.85 -0.67
N VAL A 229 -10.07 21.52 -1.18
CA VAL A 229 -9.06 20.73 -0.47
C VAL A 229 -7.84 21.61 -0.22
N GLN A 230 -7.49 21.77 1.04
CA GLN A 230 -6.30 22.49 1.49
C GLN A 230 -5.32 21.49 2.10
N ALA A 231 -4.11 21.38 1.55
CA ALA A 231 -3.12 20.42 2.02
C ALA A 231 -1.71 21.00 2.16
N THR A 232 -0.99 20.59 3.19
CA THR A 232 0.42 20.95 3.39
C THR A 232 1.31 19.74 3.11
N ILE A 233 2.30 19.93 2.23
CA ILE A 233 3.42 19.02 2.03
C ILE A 233 4.54 19.43 3.00
N TYR A 234 4.88 18.56 3.94
CA TYR A 234 6.00 18.74 4.85
C TYR A 234 7.26 18.08 4.31
N CYS A 235 8.40 18.72 4.49
CA CYS A 235 9.73 18.15 4.22
C CYS A 235 10.71 18.46 5.34
N GLU A 236 11.83 17.75 5.40
CA GLU A 236 12.80 17.86 6.50
C GLU A 236 13.77 19.04 6.37
N ARG A 237 14.01 19.52 5.13
CA ARG A 237 15.06 20.50 4.83
C ARG A 237 14.57 21.61 3.93
N ASP A 238 15.11 22.82 4.11
CA ASP A 238 14.82 23.96 3.24
C ASP A 238 15.25 23.73 1.78
N SER A 239 16.35 22.99 1.56
CA SER A 239 16.76 22.58 0.21
C SER A 239 15.69 21.72 -0.48
N HIS A 240 15.09 20.78 0.26
CA HIS A 240 13.98 19.95 -0.23
C HIS A 240 12.73 20.77 -0.52
N LYS A 241 12.42 21.77 0.32
CA LYS A 241 11.32 22.70 0.05
C LYS A 241 11.51 23.41 -1.30
N GLY A 242 12.72 23.87 -1.60
CA GLY A 242 13.05 24.45 -2.90
C GLY A 242 12.80 23.50 -4.07
N ILE A 243 13.18 22.22 -3.94
CA ILE A 243 12.98 21.17 -4.95
C ILE A 243 11.49 20.86 -5.17
N ILE A 244 10.71 20.74 -4.08
CA ILE A 244 9.28 20.44 -4.15
C ILE A 244 8.52 21.58 -4.82
N ILE A 245 8.88 22.84 -4.53
CA ILE A 245 8.29 24.01 -5.20
C ILE A 245 8.72 24.03 -6.68
N GLY A 246 10.02 23.83 -6.93
CA GLY A 246 10.62 23.91 -8.25
C GLY A 246 10.70 25.35 -8.78
N LYS A 247 11.41 25.53 -9.90
CA LYS A 247 11.56 26.84 -10.55
C LYS A 247 10.19 27.46 -10.82
N GLN A 248 9.94 28.66 -10.29
CA GLN A 248 8.66 29.38 -10.42
C GLN A 248 7.42 28.58 -9.97
N GLY A 249 7.58 27.62 -9.04
CA GLY A 249 6.47 26.78 -8.57
C GLY A 249 6.06 25.67 -9.55
N ALA A 250 6.82 25.43 -10.62
CA ALA A 250 6.45 24.50 -11.68
C ALA A 250 6.30 23.05 -11.18
N MET A 251 7.12 22.61 -10.21
CA MET A 251 7.03 21.25 -9.67
C MET A 251 5.80 21.08 -8.79
N LEU A 252 5.54 22.03 -7.87
CA LEU A 252 4.36 22.01 -7.02
C LEU A 252 3.07 22.07 -7.84
N LYS A 253 3.06 22.88 -8.92
CA LYS A 253 1.94 22.94 -9.86
C LYS A 253 1.69 21.59 -10.54
N ARG A 254 2.73 20.88 -10.96
CA ARG A 254 2.63 19.53 -11.56
C ARG A 254 2.11 18.49 -10.56
N ILE A 255 2.63 18.50 -9.34
CA ILE A 255 2.13 17.63 -8.25
C ILE A 255 0.64 17.90 -8.03
N GLY A 256 0.26 19.17 -7.85
CA GLY A 256 -1.13 19.55 -7.61
C GLY A 256 -2.07 19.24 -8.76
N SER A 257 -1.67 19.50 -10.01
CA SER A 257 -2.54 19.26 -11.18
C SER A 257 -2.80 17.77 -11.41
N THR A 258 -1.77 16.93 -11.25
CA THR A 258 -1.90 15.47 -11.38
C THR A 258 -2.63 14.85 -10.20
N ALA A 259 -2.41 15.33 -8.98
CA ALA A 259 -3.12 14.84 -7.79
C ALA A 259 -4.61 15.19 -7.86
N ARG A 260 -4.94 16.43 -8.28
CA ARG A 260 -6.32 16.88 -8.46
C ARG A 260 -7.07 16.03 -9.49
N TYR A 261 -6.42 15.66 -10.59
CA TYR A 261 -7.04 14.81 -11.62
C TYR A 261 -7.43 13.43 -11.04
N ASP A 262 -6.52 12.78 -10.32
CA ASP A 262 -6.78 11.48 -9.69
C ASP A 262 -7.87 11.58 -8.61
N MET A 263 -7.84 12.62 -7.75
CA MET A 263 -8.88 12.84 -6.74
C MET A 263 -10.27 13.00 -7.36
N GLN A 264 -10.40 13.77 -8.44
CA GLN A 264 -11.69 13.97 -9.11
C GLN A 264 -12.27 12.66 -9.65
N ARG A 265 -11.41 11.78 -10.19
CA ARG A 265 -11.84 10.48 -10.71
C ARG A 265 -12.28 9.53 -9.59
N LEU A 266 -11.57 9.54 -8.47
CA LEU A 266 -11.82 8.63 -7.37
C LEU A 266 -13.00 9.07 -6.49
N LEU A 267 -13.13 10.38 -6.21
CA LEU A 267 -14.17 10.94 -5.34
C LEU A 267 -15.43 11.37 -6.10
N GLY A 268 -15.43 11.29 -7.43
CA GLY A 268 -16.58 11.64 -8.27
C GLY A 268 -17.00 13.11 -8.22
N SER A 269 -16.20 14.00 -7.62
CA SER A 269 -16.53 15.42 -7.42
C SER A 269 -15.44 16.33 -8.01
N PRO A 270 -15.79 17.49 -8.60
CA PRO A 270 -14.82 18.52 -8.95
C PRO A 270 -14.02 18.98 -7.72
N ILE A 271 -12.69 19.07 -7.86
CA ILE A 271 -11.79 19.42 -6.74
C ILE A 271 -11.09 20.75 -7.03
N TYR A 272 -11.06 21.63 -6.04
CA TYR A 272 -10.15 22.77 -6.00
C TYR A 272 -9.06 22.50 -4.95
N LEU A 273 -7.85 22.20 -5.42
CA LEU A 273 -6.72 21.80 -4.57
C LEU A 273 -5.75 22.95 -4.36
N GLN A 274 -5.54 23.35 -3.10
CA GLN A 274 -4.50 24.28 -2.67
C GLN A 274 -3.40 23.54 -1.91
N LEU A 275 -2.15 23.75 -2.33
CA LEU A 275 -0.97 23.12 -1.74
C LEU A 275 -0.02 24.16 -1.15
N TRP A 276 0.48 23.88 0.05
CA TRP A 276 1.61 24.60 0.66
C TRP A 276 2.78 23.66 0.91
N VAL A 277 3.99 24.20 0.98
CA VAL A 277 5.20 23.44 1.36
C VAL A 277 5.79 24.05 2.62
N LYS A 278 5.90 23.25 3.69
CA LYS A 278 6.47 23.68 4.98
C LYS A 278 7.63 22.78 5.39
N VAL A 279 8.62 23.35 6.06
CA VAL A 279 9.73 22.57 6.62
C VAL A 279 9.38 22.17 8.05
N LYS A 280 9.54 20.87 8.35
CA LYS A 280 9.47 20.27 9.69
C LYS A 280 10.69 19.37 9.83
N LYS A 281 11.73 19.90 10.47
CA LYS A 281 13.00 19.19 10.66
C LYS A 281 12.78 17.89 11.44
N ASP A 282 13.46 16.84 11.00
CA ASP A 282 13.55 15.53 11.68
C ASP A 282 12.20 14.92 12.06
N TRP A 283 11.15 15.18 11.26
CA TRP A 283 9.80 14.75 11.61
C TRP A 283 9.67 13.21 11.65
N ARG A 284 10.48 12.48 10.86
CA ARG A 284 10.51 11.01 10.84
C ARG A 284 11.00 10.39 12.16
N ASP A 285 11.66 11.17 13.01
CA ASP A 285 12.19 10.74 14.31
C ASP A 285 11.48 11.42 15.51
N SER A 286 10.40 12.14 15.23
CA SER A 286 9.55 12.78 16.24
C SER A 286 8.24 12.03 16.43
N ASP A 287 8.07 11.33 17.57
CA ASP A 287 6.83 10.59 17.87
C ASP A 287 5.58 11.47 17.83
N PHE A 288 5.70 12.74 18.27
CA PHE A 288 4.62 13.72 18.21
C PHE A 288 4.21 14.04 16.76
N LEU A 289 5.18 14.29 15.87
CA LEU A 289 4.90 14.61 14.48
C LEU A 289 4.43 13.38 13.70
N LEU A 290 5.00 12.20 13.98
CA LEU A 290 4.52 10.93 13.43
C LEU A 290 3.04 10.73 13.71
N LYS A 291 2.63 10.87 14.97
CA LYS A 291 1.23 10.79 15.37
C LYS A 291 0.35 11.81 14.62
N ASN A 292 0.78 13.06 14.52
CA ASN A 292 0.01 14.10 13.83
C ASN A 292 -0.15 13.82 12.33
N PHE A 293 0.79 13.10 11.72
CA PHE A 293 0.70 12.66 10.32
C PHE A 293 -0.02 11.32 10.15
N GLY A 294 -0.67 10.81 11.20
CA GLY A 294 -1.46 9.58 11.17
C GLY A 294 -0.65 8.31 11.44
N TYR A 295 0.63 8.41 11.79
CA TYR A 295 1.48 7.28 12.17
C TYR A 295 1.47 7.11 13.71
N ASP A 296 0.31 6.75 14.27
CA ASP A 296 0.15 6.56 15.72
C ASP A 296 0.48 5.13 16.13
N LYS A 297 1.48 4.96 17.02
CA LYS A 297 1.88 3.67 17.60
C LYS A 297 0.73 2.95 18.34
N LYS A 298 -0.35 3.63 18.71
CA LYS A 298 -1.54 3.01 19.30
C LYS A 298 -2.42 2.26 18.30
N ASN A 299 -2.24 2.51 17.00
CA ASN A 299 -3.05 1.91 15.94
C ASN A 299 -2.42 0.64 15.35
N ILE A 300 -1.31 0.17 15.92
CA ILE A 300 -0.54 -1.00 15.47
C ILE A 300 -0.39 -2.02 16.57
#